data_AF-A0A432SNZ5-F1
#
_entry.id   AF-A0A432SNZ5-F1
#
_cell.length_a   1.000
_cell.length_b   1.000
_cell.length_c   1.000
_cell.angle_alpha   90.00
_cell.angle_beta   90.00
_cell.angle_gamma   90.00
#
_symmetry.space_group_name_H-M   'P 1'
#
loop_
_entity.id
_entity.type
_entity.pdbx_description
1 polymer ?
#
loop_
_entity_poly.entity_id
_entity_poly.type
_entity_poly.pdbx_seq_one_letter_code
_entity_poly.pdbx_strand_id
1 'polypeptide(L)'
;MLALRYSIFALLATLTNLLVQYVSFWFYDGVKSLYVAMFAGTLAGLVLKYVLDKKYIFFHTPKSKKDDSKKFLLYCLMGIVTTAIFWGFEIGFHWAFENEHAKYLGASMGLGIGYILKYFLDKQFVFRS
;
A
#
# COMPACT_ATOMS: atom_id res chain seq x y z
N MET A 1 17.91 0.42 -10.44
CA MET A 1 17.71 1.44 -9.36
C MET A 1 16.25 1.66 -8.96
N LEU A 2 15.27 1.40 -9.84
CA LEU A 2 13.83 1.55 -9.52
C LEU A 2 13.39 0.69 -8.32
N ALA A 3 13.67 -0.62 -8.36
CA ALA A 3 13.29 -1.54 -7.29
C ALA A 3 13.84 -1.11 -5.92
N LEU A 4 15.11 -0.67 -5.86
CA LEU A 4 15.72 -0.15 -4.63
C LEU A 4 14.97 1.06 -4.08
N ARG A 5 14.64 2.04 -4.92
CA ARG A 5 13.83 3.21 -4.50
C ARG A 5 12.45 2.78 -4.02
N TYR A 6 11.81 1.86 -4.75
CA TYR A 6 10.50 1.31 -4.38
C TYR A 6 10.53 0.66 -3.00
N SER A 7 11.56 -0.15 -2.72
CA SER A 7 11.77 -0.80 -1.43
C SER A 7 12.06 0.20 -0.32
N ILE A 8 12.91 1.20 -0.55
CA ILE A 8 13.20 2.25 0.45
C ILE A 8 11.93 3.04 0.78
N PHE A 9 11.14 3.42 -0.21
CA PHE A 9 9.91 4.18 0.02
C PHE A 9 8.84 3.34 0.72
N ALA A 10 8.77 2.04 0.41
CA ALA A 10 7.93 1.11 1.16
C ALA A 10 8.37 1.00 2.63
N LEU A 11 9.67 0.87 2.90
CA LEU A 11 10.21 0.84 4.27
C LEU A 11 9.90 2.13 5.03
N LEU A 12 10.11 3.30 4.42
CA LEU A 12 9.78 4.58 5.04
C LEU A 12 8.28 4.70 5.34
N ALA A 13 7.43 4.31 4.40
CA ALA A 13 5.97 4.30 4.60
C ALA A 13 5.56 3.38 5.75
N THR A 14 6.17 2.20 5.86
CA THR A 14 5.95 1.27 6.98
C THR A 14 6.38 1.87 8.31
N LEU A 15 7.57 2.47 8.38
CA LEU A 15 8.07 3.12 9.60
C LEU A 15 7.16 4.29 10.01
N THR A 16 6.73 5.12 9.07
CA THR A 16 5.78 6.20 9.34
C THR A 16 4.42 5.68 9.80
N ASN A 17 3.92 4.60 9.20
CA ASN A 17 2.69 3.96 9.65
C ASN A 17 2.81 3.53 11.12
N LEU A 18 3.84 2.76 11.47
CA LEU A 18 4.07 2.29 12.84
C LEU A 18 4.30 3.44 13.83
N LEU A 19 5.04 4.47 13.45
CA LEU A 19 5.26 5.64 14.30
C LEU A 19 3.95 6.36 14.61
N VAL A 20 3.08 6.56 13.61
CA VAL A 20 1.79 7.20 13.81
C VAL A 20 0.85 6.33 14.63
N GLN A 21 0.86 5.00 14.45
CA GLN A 21 0.14 4.09 15.34
C GLN A 21 0.60 4.24 16.78
N TYR A 22 1.92 4.19 17.01
CA TYR A 22 2.51 4.33 18.34
C TYR A 22 2.15 5.66 19.00
N VAL A 23 2.27 6.77 18.27
CA VAL A 23 1.90 8.11 18.76
C VAL A 23 0.40 8.22 19.00
N SER A 24 -0.45 7.57 18.19
CA SER A 24 -1.91 7.61 18.36
C SER A 24 -2.36 7.07 19.71
N PHE A 25 -1.66 6.07 20.26
CA PHE A 25 -1.97 5.52 21.58
C PHE A 25 -1.70 6.50 22.72
N TRP A 26 -0.89 7.54 22.51
CA TRP A 26 -0.69 8.61 23.51
C TRP A 26 -1.88 9.57 23.59
N PHE A 27 -2.70 9.65 22.54
CA PHE A 27 -3.84 10.57 22.46
C PHE A 27 -5.19 9.87 22.68
N TYR A 28 -5.26 8.56 22.46
CA TYR A 28 -6.50 7.79 22.57
C TYR A 28 -6.23 6.32 22.94
N ASP A 29 -6.72 5.91 24.10
CA ASP A 29 -6.56 4.57 24.69
C ASP A 29 -7.90 3.82 24.88
N GLY A 30 -9.00 4.36 24.35
CA GLY A 30 -10.33 3.75 24.47
C GLY A 30 -10.50 2.43 23.71
N VAL A 31 -11.71 1.84 23.77
CA VAL A 31 -12.04 0.52 23.19
C VAL A 31 -11.70 0.40 21.70
N LYS A 32 -11.73 1.51 20.95
CA LYS A 32 -11.43 1.54 19.51
C LYS A 32 -10.00 2.04 19.20
N SER A 33 -9.14 2.18 20.20
CA SER A 33 -7.79 2.76 20.07
C SER A 33 -6.97 2.10 18.99
N LEU A 34 -6.97 0.76 18.95
CA LEU A 34 -6.28 -0.01 17.92
C LEU A 34 -6.77 0.34 16.50
N TYR A 35 -8.08 0.38 16.27
CA TYR A 35 -8.64 0.69 14.95
C TYR A 35 -8.34 2.12 14.51
N VAL A 36 -8.40 3.08 15.43
CA VAL A 36 -8.03 4.49 15.17
C VAL A 36 -6.55 4.59 14.82
N ALA A 37 -5.68 3.94 15.60
CA ALA A 37 -4.25 3.90 15.34
C ALA A 37 -3.96 3.29 13.96
N MET A 38 -4.50 2.10 13.67
CA MET A 38 -4.34 1.41 12.38
C MET A 38 -4.78 2.28 11.21
N PHE A 39 -5.93 2.95 11.32
CA PHE A 39 -6.43 3.84 10.27
C PHE A 39 -5.51 5.05 10.06
N ALA A 40 -5.14 5.75 11.15
CA ALA A 40 -4.28 6.91 11.09
C ALA A 40 -2.88 6.56 10.54
N GLY A 41 -2.28 5.47 11.01
CA GLY A 41 -1.00 4.97 10.53
C GLY A 41 -1.04 4.58 9.07
N THR A 42 -2.09 3.88 8.63
CA THR A 42 -2.28 3.51 7.23
C THR A 42 -2.40 4.74 6.34
N LEU A 43 -3.21 5.72 6.75
CA LEU A 43 -3.37 6.96 5.99
C LEU A 43 -2.05 7.72 5.88
N ALA A 44 -1.31 7.87 6.98
CA ALA A 44 -0.02 8.57 7.00
C ALA A 44 1.03 7.86 6.11
N GLY A 45 1.13 6.54 6.22
CA GLY A 45 2.02 5.74 5.38
C GLY A 45 1.68 5.84 3.90
N LEU A 46 0.38 5.76 3.54
CA LEU A 46 -0.09 5.90 2.16
C LEU A 46 0.19 7.28 1.58
N VAL A 47 -0.05 8.36 2.35
CA VAL A 47 0.23 9.73 1.92
C VAL A 47 1.73 9.89 1.66
N LEU A 48 2.59 9.45 2.59
CA LEU A 48 4.03 9.53 2.40
C LEU A 48 4.48 8.76 1.14
N LYS A 49 4.00 7.52 1.00
CA LYS A 49 4.36 6.67 -0.14
C LYS A 49 3.91 7.30 -1.47
N TYR A 50 2.69 7.83 -1.53
CA TYR A 50 2.18 8.51 -2.71
C TYR A 50 3.06 9.70 -3.10
N VAL A 51 3.42 10.55 -2.14
CA VAL A 51 4.27 11.73 -2.39
C VAL A 51 5.64 11.30 -2.93
N LEU A 52 6.25 10.29 -2.32
CA LEU A 52 7.57 9.78 -2.74
C LEU A 52 7.51 9.13 -4.13
N ASP A 53 6.55 8.25 -4.38
CA ASP A 53 6.39 7.57 -5.66
C ASP A 53 6.10 8.58 -6.77
N LYS A 54 5.19 9.55 -6.52
CA LYS A 54 4.88 10.63 -7.46
C LYS A 54 6.11 11.42 -7.87
N LYS A 55 6.94 11.82 -6.89
CA LYS A 55 8.08 12.72 -7.11
C LYS A 55 9.32 12.03 -7.67
N TYR A 56 9.63 10.83 -7.19
CA TYR A 56 10.94 10.19 -7.42
C TYR A 56 10.88 8.93 -8.30
N ILE A 57 9.68 8.41 -8.58
CA ILE A 57 9.47 7.24 -9.44
C ILE A 57 8.78 7.63 -10.73
N PHE A 58 7.61 8.27 -10.61
CA PHE A 58 6.79 8.63 -11.76
C PHE A 58 7.05 10.04 -12.28
N PHE A 59 7.81 10.87 -11.55
CA PHE A 59 8.15 12.25 -11.91
C PHE A 59 6.94 13.07 -12.38
N HIS A 60 5.80 12.86 -11.73
CA HIS A 60 4.52 13.40 -12.17
C HIS A 60 4.25 14.75 -11.52
N THR A 61 3.92 15.76 -12.32
CA THR A 61 3.54 17.10 -11.87
C THR A 61 2.02 17.26 -11.98
N PRO A 62 1.30 17.40 -10.85
CA PRO A 62 -0.16 17.57 -10.87
C PRO A 62 -0.56 18.89 -11.53
N LYS A 63 -1.69 18.90 -12.26
CA LYS A 63 -2.21 20.12 -12.90
C LYS A 63 -2.85 21.08 -11.88
N SER A 64 -3.35 20.56 -10.77
CA SER A 64 -3.95 21.32 -9.67
C SER A 64 -4.02 20.49 -8.39
N LYS A 65 -4.34 21.11 -7.24
CA LYS A 65 -4.59 20.38 -5.98
C LYS A 65 -5.75 19.37 -6.08
N LYS A 66 -6.78 19.71 -6.86
CA LYS A 66 -7.95 18.83 -7.09
C LYS A 66 -7.55 17.60 -7.92
N ASP A 67 -6.70 17.80 -8.92
CA ASP A 67 -6.14 16.71 -9.73
C ASP A 67 -5.26 15.77 -8.90
N ASP A 68 -4.39 16.33 -8.05
CA ASP A 68 -3.52 15.56 -7.15
C ASP A 68 -4.32 14.70 -6.17
N SER A 69 -5.38 15.27 -5.60
CA SER A 69 -6.28 14.53 -4.68
C SER A 69 -7.00 13.38 -5.38
N LYS A 70 -7.47 13.58 -6.63
CA LYS A 70 -8.06 12.50 -7.44
C LYS A 70 -7.04 11.39 -7.72
N LYS A 71 -5.81 11.75 -8.04
CA LYS A 71 -4.73 10.78 -8.27
C LYS A 71 -4.36 10.02 -7.01
N PHE A 72 -4.35 10.67 -5.85
CA PHE A 72 -4.18 9.98 -4.56
C PHE A 72 -5.28 8.94 -4.30
N LEU A 73 -6.55 9.28 -4.59
CA LEU A 73 -7.66 8.32 -4.49
C LEU A 73 -7.49 7.13 -5.43
N LEU A 74 -7.11 7.37 -6.69
CA LEU A 74 -6.80 6.29 -7.64
C LEU A 74 -5.62 5.44 -7.16
N TYR A 75 -4.58 6.06 -6.61
CA TYR A 75 -3.43 5.35 -6.06
C TYR A 75 -3.83 4.41 -4.91
N CYS A 76 -4.69 4.89 -4.01
CA CYS A 76 -5.25 4.06 -2.94
C CYS A 76 -6.11 2.92 -3.50
N LEU A 77 -6.95 3.21 -4.50
CA LEU A 77 -7.78 2.20 -5.16
C LEU A 77 -6.94 1.09 -5.80
N MET A 78 -5.85 1.44 -6.49
CA MET A 78 -4.93 0.44 -7.04
C MET A 78 -4.30 -0.41 -5.94
N GLY A 79 -4.03 0.18 -4.77
CA GLY A 79 -3.57 -0.56 -3.58
C GLY A 79 -4.59 -1.62 -3.15
N ILE A 80 -5.85 -1.23 -2.97
CA ILE A 80 -6.94 -2.13 -2.59
C ILE A 80 -7.08 -3.28 -3.59
N VAL A 81 -7.04 -2.99 -4.90
CA VAL A 81 -7.10 -4.01 -5.95
C VAL A 81 -5.95 -5.01 -5.79
N THR A 82 -4.72 -4.54 -5.61
CA THR A 82 -3.56 -5.44 -5.46
C THR A 82 -3.59 -6.24 -4.16
N THR A 83 -4.13 -5.68 -3.07
CA THR A 83 -4.36 -6.41 -1.82
C THR A 83 -5.41 -7.51 -2.01
N ALA A 84 -6.48 -7.25 -2.75
CA ALA A 84 -7.48 -8.26 -3.05
C ALA A 84 -6.89 -9.42 -3.89
N ILE A 85 -5.97 -9.12 -4.82
CA ILE A 85 -5.23 -10.14 -5.57
C ILE A 85 -4.36 -10.97 -4.62
N PHE A 86 -3.59 -10.31 -3.76
CA PHE A 86 -2.76 -10.98 -2.75
C PHE A 86 -3.59 -11.94 -1.87
N TRP A 87 -4.70 -11.46 -1.28
CA TRP A 87 -5.59 -12.30 -0.48
C TRP A 87 -6.26 -13.39 -1.29
N GLY A 88 -6.62 -13.13 -2.56
CA GLY A 88 -7.18 -14.14 -3.45
C GLY A 88 -6.23 -15.32 -3.65
N PHE A 89 -4.93 -15.07 -3.80
CA PHE A 89 -3.93 -16.14 -3.88
C PHE A 89 -3.71 -16.84 -2.53
N GLU A 90 -3.60 -16.10 -1.44
CA GLU A 90 -3.42 -16.68 -0.09
C GLU A 90 -4.59 -17.59 0.30
N ILE A 91 -5.82 -17.09 0.15
CA ILE A 91 -7.06 -17.83 0.43
C ILE A 91 -7.21 -18.97 -0.58
N GLY A 92 -7.00 -18.71 -1.88
CA GLY A 92 -7.10 -19.74 -2.91
C GLY A 92 -6.19 -20.94 -2.62
N PHE A 93 -4.95 -20.70 -2.20
CA PHE A 93 -4.02 -21.76 -1.81
C PHE A 93 -4.42 -22.43 -0.49
N HIS A 94 -4.93 -21.67 0.48
CA HIS A 94 -5.44 -22.24 1.73
C HIS A 94 -6.57 -23.26 1.50
N TRP A 95 -7.46 -22.98 0.54
CA TRP A 95 -8.59 -23.87 0.22
C TRP A 95 -8.24 -24.97 -0.78
N ALA A 96 -7.29 -24.73 -1.69
CA ALA A 96 -6.91 -25.69 -2.72
C ALA A 96 -5.99 -26.81 -2.22
N PHE A 97 -5.25 -26.60 -1.13
CA PHE A 97 -4.27 -27.54 -0.61
C PHE A 97 -4.50 -27.84 0.87
N GLU A 98 -4.46 -29.13 1.24
CA GLU A 98 -4.63 -29.57 2.64
C GLU A 98 -3.45 -29.18 3.55
N ASN A 99 -2.30 -28.81 2.96
CA ASN A 99 -1.12 -28.40 3.72
C ASN A 99 -1.31 -27.00 4.32
N GLU A 100 -1.18 -26.89 5.65
CA GLU A 100 -1.34 -25.63 6.38
C GLU A 100 -0.40 -24.51 5.89
N HIS A 101 0.78 -24.87 5.37
CA HIS A 101 1.76 -23.92 4.87
C HIS A 101 1.47 -23.40 3.45
N ALA A 102 0.52 -24.01 2.72
CA ALA A 102 0.21 -23.62 1.34
C ALA A 102 -0.26 -22.16 1.24
N LYS A 103 -0.96 -21.64 2.26
CA LYS A 103 -1.37 -20.23 2.35
C LYS A 103 -0.18 -19.27 2.24
N TYR A 104 0.98 -19.61 2.81
CA TYR A 104 2.17 -18.77 2.75
C TYR A 104 2.82 -18.77 1.35
N LEU A 105 2.75 -19.90 0.63
CA LEU A 105 3.17 -19.95 -0.77
C LEU A 105 2.26 -19.07 -1.63
N GLY A 106 0.95 -19.22 -1.49
CA GLY A 106 -0.05 -18.37 -2.14
C GLY A 106 0.18 -16.89 -1.83
N ALA A 107 0.39 -16.54 -0.55
CA ALA A 107 0.71 -15.20 -0.10
C ALA A 107 1.96 -14.63 -0.78
N SER A 108 3.06 -15.40 -0.83
CA SER A 108 4.31 -14.95 -1.46
C SER A 108 4.15 -14.69 -2.97
N MET A 109 3.42 -15.56 -3.68
CA MET A 109 3.10 -15.39 -5.09
C MET A 109 2.19 -14.19 -5.32
N GLY A 110 1.13 -14.08 -4.51
CA GLY A 110 0.16 -12.99 -4.57
C GLY A 110 0.81 -11.63 -4.31
N LEU A 111 1.74 -11.54 -3.35
CA LEU A 111 2.54 -10.33 -3.11
C LEU A 111 3.43 -9.99 -4.30
N GLY A 112 4.16 -10.97 -4.85
CA GLY A 112 5.02 -10.77 -6.01
C GLY A 112 4.26 -10.22 -7.22
N ILE A 113 3.13 -10.87 -7.57
CA ILE A 113 2.23 -10.43 -8.65
C ILE A 113 1.63 -9.07 -8.32
N GLY A 114 1.16 -8.88 -7.08
CA GLY A 114 0.57 -7.64 -6.60
C GLY A 114 1.48 -6.44 -6.75
N TYR A 115 2.76 -6.56 -6.39
CA TYR A 115 3.75 -5.48 -6.56
C TYR A 115 4.02 -5.15 -8.04
N ILE A 116 4.16 -6.17 -8.89
CA ILE A 116 4.36 -5.97 -10.33
C ILE A 116 3.14 -5.25 -10.93
N LEU A 117 1.94 -5.75 -10.64
CA LEU A 117 0.70 -5.14 -11.11
C LEU A 117 0.54 -3.73 -10.56
N LYS A 118 0.85 -3.48 -9.28
CA LYS A 118 0.76 -2.14 -8.67
C LYS A 118 1.54 -1.11 -9.47
N TYR A 119 2.78 -1.45 -9.86
CA TYR A 119 3.61 -0.56 -10.65
C TYR A 119 2.97 -0.22 -12.01
N PHE A 120 2.48 -1.22 -12.74
CA PHE A 120 1.84 -1.00 -14.03
C PHE A 120 0.51 -0.25 -13.92
N LEU A 121 -0.30 -0.59 -12.92
CA LEU A 121 -1.57 0.07 -12.63
C LEU A 121 -1.36 1.55 -12.29
N ASP A 122 -0.40 1.87 -11.42
CA ASP A 122 -0.08 3.26 -11.08
C ASP A 122 0.43 4.03 -12.28
N LYS A 123 1.29 3.41 -13.09
CA LYS A 123 1.81 4.02 -14.31
C LYS A 123 0.68 4.36 -15.30
N GLN A 124 -0.28 3.46 -15.47
CA GLN A 124 -1.32 3.56 -16.48
C GLN A 124 -2.52 4.41 -16.03
N PHE A 125 -2.94 4.31 -14.76
CA PHE A 125 -4.18 4.91 -14.27
C PHE A 125 -3.96 6.12 -13.35
N VAL A 126 -2.86 6.17 -12.60
CA VAL A 126 -2.61 7.24 -11.62
C VAL A 126 -1.74 8.34 -12.22
N PHE A 127 -0.60 7.95 -12.76
CA PHE A 127 0.44 8.88 -13.23
C PHE A 127 0.49 9.01 -14.75
N ARG A 128 -0.62 8.71 -15.44
CA ARG A 128 -0.78 9.01 -16.86
C ARG A 128 -0.53 10.50 -17.10
N SER A 129 0.43 10.80 -17.97
CA SER A 129 0.79 12.15 -18.41
C SER A 129 -0.36 12.81 -19.17
#